data_AF-V7ENJ2-F1
#
_entry.id   AF-V7ENJ2-F1
#
_cell.length_a   1.000
_cell.length_b   1.000
_cell.length_c   1.000
_cell.angle_alpha   90.00
_cell.angle_beta   90.00
_cell.angle_gamma   90.00
#
_symmetry.space_group_name_H-M   'P 1'
#
loop_
_entity.id
_entity.type
_entity.pdbx_description
1 polymer ?
#
loop_
_entity_poly.entity_id
_entity_poly.type
_entity_poly.pdbx_seq_one_letter_code
_entity_poly.pdbx_strand_id
1 'polypeptide(L)'
;MGSTPYSIRLDDDLRKSLEREAEIEDRPPAQLAVRAIRSMLEAKAAKRAAIDLALEEADQGKFVSSDAMNAWSDSWDSEGELPAPKADIT
;
A
#
# COMPACT_ATOMS: atom_id res chain seq x y z
N MET A 1 -23.53 11.61 11.10
CA MET A 1 -23.25 10.18 10.88
C MET A 1 -23.26 9.49 12.23
N GLY A 2 -24.13 8.51 12.44
CA GLY A 2 -24.16 7.75 13.70
C GLY A 2 -23.05 6.70 13.72
N SER A 3 -22.29 6.62 14.81
CA SER A 3 -21.41 5.49 15.08
C SER A 3 -22.25 4.34 15.65
N THR A 4 -22.02 3.12 15.16
CA THR A 4 -22.59 1.91 15.78
C THR A 4 -21.54 1.30 16.69
N PRO A 5 -21.85 0.96 17.95
CA PRO A 5 -20.89 0.35 18.85
C PRO A 5 -20.47 -1.03 18.31
N TYR A 6 -19.17 -1.30 18.33
CA TYR A 6 -18.60 -2.58 17.94
C TYR A 6 -17.71 -3.09 19.06
N SER A 7 -17.97 -4.31 19.54
CA SER A 7 -17.21 -4.93 20.62
C SER A 7 -16.14 -5.85 20.04
N ILE A 8 -14.88 -5.61 20.40
CA ILE A 8 -13.72 -6.39 19.94
C ILE A 8 -13.07 -7.03 21.16
N ARG A 9 -12.73 -8.31 21.04
CA ARG A 9 -11.86 -8.98 22.03
C ARG A 9 -10.41 -8.69 21.67
N LEU A 10 -9.71 -8.06 22.59
CA LEU A 10 -8.26 -7.86 22.53
C LEU A 10 -7.66 -8.78 23.59
N ASP A 11 -6.56 -9.46 23.25
CA ASP A 11 -5.71 -10.06 24.27
C ASP A 11 -5.08 -8.98 25.15
N ASP A 12 -4.54 -9.40 26.30
CA ASP A 12 -4.03 -8.49 27.32
C ASP A 12 -2.82 -7.69 26.84
N ASP A 13 -1.97 -8.28 25.99
CA ASP A 13 -0.77 -7.63 25.49
C ASP A 13 -1.13 -6.54 24.49
N LEU A 14 -2.00 -6.84 23.52
CA LEU A 14 -2.50 -5.89 22.54
C LEU A 14 -3.27 -4.73 23.19
N ARG A 15 -4.09 -5.02 24.21
CA ARG A 15 -4.78 -3.99 24.99
C ARG A 15 -3.78 -3.02 25.62
N LYS A 16 -2.79 -3.54 26.35
CA LYS A 16 -1.78 -2.71 27.04
C LYS A 16 -0.95 -1.89 26.06
N SER A 17 -0.57 -2.47 24.93
CA SER A 17 0.14 -1.74 23.87
C SER A 17 -0.70 -0.60 23.31
N LEU A 18 -1.99 -0.85 23.03
CA LEU A 18 -2.90 0.19 22.53
C LEU A 18 -3.10 1.31 23.54
N GLU A 19 -3.29 0.97 24.83
CA GLU A 19 -3.46 1.96 25.91
C GLU A 19 -2.19 2.81 26.07
N ARG A 20 -1.00 2.19 26.03
CA ARG A 20 0.28 2.91 26.12
C ARG A 20 0.48 3.91 24.98
N GLU A 21 0.23 3.49 23.74
CA GLU A 21 0.35 4.40 22.59
C GLU A 21 -0.68 5.52 22.63
N ALA A 22 -1.90 5.21 23.07
CA ALA A 22 -2.95 6.20 23.25
C ALA A 22 -2.58 7.27 24.30
N GLU A 23 -1.94 6.86 25.40
CA GLU A 23 -1.38 7.78 26.41
C GLU A 23 -0.28 8.68 25.84
N ILE A 24 0.64 8.12 25.05
CA ILE A 24 1.72 8.87 24.39
C ILE A 24 1.15 9.91 23.42
N GLU A 25 0.11 9.55 22.68
CA GLU A 25 -0.55 10.45 21.71
C GLU A 25 -1.55 11.43 22.34
N ASP A 26 -1.83 11.33 23.65
CA ASP A 26 -2.90 12.06 24.35
C ASP A 26 -4.28 11.88 23.66
N ARG A 27 -4.60 10.62 23.33
CA ARG A 27 -5.83 10.24 22.62
C ARG A 27 -6.56 9.11 23.33
N PRO A 28 -7.89 8.98 23.16
CA PRO A 28 -8.60 7.79 23.61
C PRO A 28 -8.16 6.52 22.83
N PRO A 29 -7.91 5.39 23.51
CA PRO A 29 -7.53 4.12 22.85
C PRO A 29 -8.51 3.69 21.75
N ALA A 30 -9.81 3.90 21.96
CA ALA A 30 -10.85 3.60 20.97
C ALA A 30 -10.69 4.43 19.69
N GLN A 31 -10.25 5.69 19.79
CA GLN A 31 -10.00 6.54 18.62
C GLN A 31 -8.81 6.02 17.82
N LEU A 32 -7.73 5.63 18.51
CA LEU A 32 -6.54 5.05 17.90
C LEU A 32 -6.89 3.72 17.19
N ALA A 33 -7.70 2.86 17.83
CA ALA A 33 -8.19 1.63 17.23
C ALA A 33 -9.01 1.89 15.94
N VAL A 34 -9.94 2.84 15.97
CA VAL A 34 -10.75 3.20 14.78
C VAL A 34 -9.86 3.72 13.66
N ARG A 35 -8.85 4.55 13.98
CA ARG A 35 -7.88 5.06 13.01
C ARG A 35 -7.07 3.94 12.38
N ALA A 36 -6.56 3.00 13.19
CA ALA A 36 -5.80 1.85 12.73
C ALA A 36 -6.65 0.93 11.82
N ILE A 37 -7.90 0.64 12.21
CA ILE A 37 -8.83 -0.16 11.40
C ILE A 37 -9.09 0.51 10.05
N ARG A 38 -9.36 1.83 10.05
CA ARG A 38 -9.58 2.59 8.83
C ARG A 38 -8.38 2.53 7.90
N SER A 39 -7.18 2.83 8.43
CA SER A 39 -5.94 2.82 7.65
C SER A 39 -5.65 1.44 7.05
N MET A 40 -5.85 0.37 7.83
CA MET A 40 -5.71 -1.01 7.33
C MET A 40 -6.67 -1.31 6.18
N LEU A 41 -7.94 -0.91 6.30
CA LEU A 41 -8.95 -1.17 5.27
C LEU A 41 -8.67 -0.38 3.99
N GLU A 42 -8.29 0.89 4.12
CA GLU A 42 -7.89 1.74 2.99
C GLU A 42 -6.67 1.16 2.26
N ALA A 43 -5.64 0.75 2.99
CA ALA A 43 -4.45 0.12 2.41
C ALA A 43 -4.78 -1.19 1.67
N LYS A 44 -5.68 -2.01 2.24
CA LYS A 44 -6.14 -3.26 1.59
C LYS A 44 -6.94 -2.98 0.33
N ALA A 45 -7.81 -1.97 0.34
CA ALA A 45 -8.59 -1.57 -0.83
C ALA A 45 -7.69 -1.05 -1.94
N ALA A 46 -6.75 -0.15 -1.61
CA ALA A 46 -5.78 0.38 -2.56
C ALA A 46 -4.92 -0.73 -3.19
N LYS A 47 -4.44 -1.68 -2.39
CA LYS A 47 -3.68 -2.83 -2.90
C LYS A 47 -4.50 -3.68 -3.88
N ARG A 48 -5.76 -3.96 -3.57
CA ARG A 48 -6.63 -4.74 -4.46
C ARG A 48 -6.88 -4.00 -5.78
N ALA A 49 -7.22 -2.72 -5.71
CA ALA A 49 -7.42 -1.90 -6.91
C ALA A 49 -6.15 -1.85 -7.79
N ALA A 50 -4.96 -1.74 -7.18
CA ALA A 50 -3.70 -1.77 -7.93
C ALA A 50 -3.44 -3.12 -8.60
N ILE A 51 -3.81 -4.24 -7.96
CA ILE A 51 -3.72 -5.58 -8.56
C ILE A 51 -4.71 -5.70 -9.71
N ASP A 52 -5.96 -5.29 -9.53
CA ASP A 52 -6.98 -5.37 -10.57
C ASP A 52 -6.59 -4.55 -11.81
N LEU A 53 -6.04 -3.35 -11.61
CA LEU A 53 -5.49 -2.52 -12.70
C LEU A 53 -4.31 -3.20 -13.38
N ALA A 54 -3.37 -3.76 -12.62
CA ALA A 54 -2.22 -4.45 -13.19
C ALA A 54 -2.63 -5.70 -14.00
N LEU A 55 -3.70 -6.40 -13.60
CA LEU A 55 -4.28 -7.49 -14.38
C LEU A 55 -4.90 -6.99 -15.69
N GLU A 56 -5.66 -5.89 -15.64
CA GLU A 56 -6.23 -5.28 -16.85
C GLU A 56 -5.14 -4.82 -17.83
N GLU A 57 -4.05 -4.23 -17.33
CA GLU A 57 -2.89 -3.85 -18.14
C GLU A 57 -2.17 -5.08 -18.72
N ALA A 58 -2.02 -6.14 -17.92
CA ALA A 58 -1.41 -7.38 -18.37
C ALA A 58 -2.24 -8.09 -19.47
N ASP A 59 -3.57 -8.05 -19.36
CA ASP A 59 -4.49 -8.61 -20.35
C ASP A 59 -4.40 -7.88 -21.70
N GLN A 60 -3.89 -6.64 -21.74
CA GLN A 60 -3.62 -5.93 -23.00
C GLN A 60 -2.40 -6.48 -23.74
N GLY A 61 -1.59 -7.35 -23.12
CA GLY A 61 -0.44 -8.02 -23.72
C GLY A 61 0.76 -7.12 -24.00
N LYS A 62 0.74 -5.86 -23.55
CA LYS A 62 1.80 -4.87 -23.84
C LYS A 62 2.82 -4.83 -22.72
N PHE A 63 3.96 -5.49 -22.92
CA PHE A 63 5.03 -5.54 -21.93
C PHE A 63 6.33 -4.91 -22.44
N VAL A 64 7.17 -4.47 -21.51
CA VAL A 64 8.56 -4.07 -21.77
C VAL A 64 9.46 -5.28 -21.57
N SER A 65 10.36 -5.54 -22.50
CA SER A 65 11.36 -6.60 -22.40
C SER A 65 12.34 -6.36 -21.26
N SER A 66 12.84 -7.45 -20.67
CA SER A 66 13.85 -7.39 -19.61
C SER A 66 15.09 -6.63 -20.06
N ASP A 67 15.48 -6.79 -21.32
CA ASP A 67 16.70 -6.18 -21.86
C ASP A 67 16.55 -4.67 -21.99
N ALA A 68 15.40 -4.19 -22.47
CA ALA A 68 15.09 -2.76 -22.52
C ALA A 68 14.98 -2.13 -21.12
N MET A 69 14.39 -2.86 -20.17
CA MET A 69 14.31 -2.42 -18.78
C MET A 69 15.69 -2.32 -18.11
N ASN A 70 16.53 -3.35 -18.28
CA ASN A 70 17.88 -3.37 -17.73
C ASN A 70 18.76 -2.28 -18.33
N ALA A 71 18.74 -2.11 -19.65
CA ALA A 71 19.51 -1.05 -20.31
C ALA A 71 19.12 0.35 -19.82
N TRP A 72 17.83 0.58 -19.55
CA TRP A 72 17.37 1.82 -18.95
C TRP A 72 17.86 1.99 -17.51
N SER A 73 17.68 0.98 -16.66
CA SER A 73 18.14 1.03 -15.26
C SER A 73 19.66 1.21 -15.13
N ASP A 74 20.44 0.58 -16.00
CA ASP A 74 21.91 0.70 -16.00
C ASP A 74 22.39 2.09 -16.47
N SER A 75 21.54 2.83 -17.19
CA SER A 75 21.86 4.17 -17.66
C SER A 75 21.60 5.28 -16.63
N TRP A 76 20.92 4.96 -15.52
CA TRP A 76 20.64 5.93 -14.45
C TRP A 76 21.93 6.46 -13.83
N ASP A 77 21.93 7.74 -13.46
CA ASP A 77 23.08 8.42 -12.86
C ASP A 77 24.34 8.43 -13.76
N SER A 78 24.15 8.25 -15.08
CA SER A 78 25.19 8.39 -16.10
C SER A 78 24.94 9.63 -16.99
N GLU A 79 25.98 10.12 -17.66
CA GLU A 79 25.84 11.24 -18.61
C GLU A 79 24.94 10.92 -19.83
N GLY A 80 24.65 9.63 -20.06
CA GLY A 80 23.86 9.13 -21.18
C GLY A 80 22.57 8.43 -20.76
N GLU A 81 21.88 8.93 -19.73
CA GLU A 81 20.63 8.35 -19.23
C GLU A 81 19.60 8.17 -20.36
N LEU A 82 19.13 6.93 -20.52
CA LEU A 82 18.16 6.54 -21.53
C LEU A 82 16.75 6.94 -21.09
N PRO A 83 15.83 7.24 -22.02
CA PRO A 83 14.43 7.46 -21.68
C PRO A 83 13.76 6.17 -21.22
N ALA A 84 12.71 6.29 -20.40
CA ALA A 84 11.94 5.14 -19.94
C ALA A 84 11.46 4.26 -21.13
N PRO A 85 11.66 2.94 -21.06
CA PRO A 85 11.38 2.04 -22.17
C PRO A 85 9.87 1.93 -22.40
N LYS A 86 9.50 1.73 -23.68
CA LYS A 86 8.10 1.51 -24.10
C LYS A 86 7.85 0.03 -24.34
N ALA A 87 6.59 -0.38 -24.27
CA ALA A 87 6.20 -1.76 -24.57
C ALA A 87 6.68 -2.18 -25.97
N ASP A 88 7.48 -3.24 -26.01
CA ASP A 88 8.11 -3.84 -27.19
C ASP A 88 7.74 -5.33 -27.34
N ILE A 89 7.03 -5.89 -26.37
CA ILE A 89 6.41 -7.22 -26.39
C ILE A 89 4.90 -7.06 -26.57
N THR A 90 4.32 -7.84 -27.50
CA THR A 90 2.88 -7.90 -27.84
C THR A 90 2.43 -9.31 -28.13
#